data_AF-A0A352XVZ4-F1
#
_entry.id   AF-A0A352XVZ4-F1
#
_cell.length_a   1.000
_cell.length_b   1.000
_cell.length_c   1.000
_cell.angle_alpha   90.00
_cell.angle_beta   90.00
_cell.angle_gamma   90.00
#
_symmetry.space_group_name_H-M   'P 1'
#
loop_
_entity.id
_entity.type
_entity.pdbx_description
1 polymer ?
#
loop_
_entity_poly.entity_id
_entity_poly.type
_entity_poly.pdbx_seq_one_letter_code
_entity_poly.pdbx_strand_id
1 'polypeptide(L)'
;SQIFLLQARPITTLFPLPTEAPSTDETLRVYLSFGIQQGTYRPFTPMGISALRLITSGFTTLVGFPPRDPLSGPRFVTEAACRLYFDVTGALRTSFGRNFLIQAMEEAEVHAAASFQHLVSDPRLSLVKTSRRA
;
A
#
# COMPACT_ATOMS: atom_id res chain seq x y z
N SER A 1 37.71 -26.97 -0.27
CA SER A 1 37.40 -26.26 -1.53
C SER A 1 37.39 -24.77 -1.28
N GLN A 2 38.03 -23.96 -2.12
CA GLN A 2 38.06 -22.49 -2.00
C GLN A 2 37.09 -21.86 -3.01
N ILE A 3 36.40 -20.79 -2.60
CA ILE A 3 35.47 -20.02 -3.44
C ILE A 3 36.06 -18.61 -3.58
N PHE A 4 36.17 -18.12 -4.82
CA PHE A 4 36.66 -16.77 -5.12
C PHE A 4 35.57 -15.96 -5.85
N LEU A 5 35.31 -14.74 -5.39
CA LEU A 5 34.37 -13.82 -6.02
C LEU A 5 35.10 -13.02 -7.11
N LEU A 6 34.80 -13.32 -8.37
CA LEU A 6 35.45 -12.66 -9.52
C LEU A 6 34.72 -11.38 -9.95
N GLN A 7 33.42 -11.30 -9.70
CA GLN A 7 32.60 -10.16 -10.09
C GLN A 7 31.35 -10.05 -9.20
N ALA A 8 31.00 -8.83 -8.81
CA ALA A 8 29.69 -8.48 -8.28
C ALA A 8 29.22 -7.19 -8.94
N ARG A 9 27.97 -7.17 -9.43
CA ARG A 9 27.33 -5.96 -9.97
C ARG A 9 25.99 -5.75 -9.26
N PRO A 10 25.58 -4.50 -9.02
CA PRO A 10 24.28 -4.22 -8.44
C PRO A 10 23.15 -4.60 -9.40
N ILE A 11 22.04 -5.07 -8.85
CA ILE A 11 20.80 -5.28 -9.61
C ILE A 11 20.13 -3.90 -9.75
N THR A 12 19.96 -3.42 -10.98
CA THR A 12 19.39 -2.09 -11.28
C THR A 12 17.96 -2.13 -11.82
N THR A 13 17.38 -3.33 -11.91
CA THR A 13 16.05 -3.56 -12.50
C THR A 13 14.94 -3.72 -11.48
N LEU A 14 15.26 -3.71 -10.18
CA LEU A 14 14.26 -3.84 -9.13
C LEU A 14 13.39 -2.59 -9.06
N PHE A 15 12.09 -2.82 -8.87
CA PHE A 15 11.18 -1.74 -8.51
C PHE A 15 11.48 -1.30 -7.08
N PRO A 16 11.61 0.01 -6.81
CA PRO A 16 11.93 0.47 -5.47
C PRO A 16 10.75 0.28 -4.53
N LEU A 17 11.04 -0.04 -3.27
CA LEU A 17 10.01 -0.11 -2.23
C LEU A 17 9.65 1.30 -1.74
N PRO A 18 8.42 1.50 -1.23
CA PRO A 18 8.08 2.70 -0.49
C PRO A 18 9.04 2.94 0.68
N THR A 19 9.33 4.20 1.01
CA THR A 19 10.27 4.57 2.09
C THR A 19 9.90 3.97 3.45
N GLU A 20 8.60 3.80 3.70
CA GLU A 20 8.04 3.24 4.94
C GLU A 20 7.92 1.71 4.94
N ALA A 21 8.42 1.04 3.90
CA ALA A 21 8.38 -0.42 3.83
C ALA A 21 9.28 -1.05 4.91
N PRO A 22 8.84 -2.15 5.54
CA PRO A 22 9.63 -2.82 6.57
C PRO A 22 10.93 -3.38 5.99
N SER A 23 12.01 -3.31 6.77
CA SER A 23 13.33 -3.84 6.42
C SER A 23 13.49 -5.33 6.74
N THR A 24 12.57 -5.89 7.52
CA THR A 24 12.57 -7.29 7.95
C THR A 24 11.32 -8.01 7.48
N ASP A 25 11.43 -9.33 7.32
CA ASP A 25 10.36 -10.19 6.81
C ASP A 25 9.28 -10.51 7.87
N GLU A 26 9.50 -10.05 9.11
CA GLU A 26 8.58 -10.25 10.23
C GLU A 26 7.25 -9.51 10.03
N THR A 27 7.29 -8.38 9.32
CA THR A 27 6.12 -7.53 9.07
C THR A 27 5.77 -7.55 7.59
N LEU A 28 4.59 -8.06 7.24
CA LEU A 28 4.06 -7.98 5.89
C LEU A 28 3.22 -6.71 5.72
N ARG A 29 3.60 -5.86 4.77
CA ARG A 29 2.78 -4.74 4.30
C ARG A 29 2.26 -4.98 2.89
N VAL A 30 1.02 -4.56 2.64
CA VAL A 30 0.33 -4.72 1.37
C VAL A 30 -0.01 -3.35 0.81
N TYR A 31 0.52 -3.08 -0.39
CA TYR A 31 0.37 -1.81 -1.09
C TYR A 31 -0.46 -2.00 -2.37
N LEU A 32 -1.59 -1.34 -2.46
CA LEU A 32 -2.49 -1.36 -3.61
C LEU A 32 -2.15 -0.22 -4.56
N SER A 33 -1.87 -0.52 -5.82
CA SER A 33 -1.50 0.50 -6.82
C SER A 33 -2.71 1.32 -7.24
N PHE A 34 -2.64 2.65 -7.04
CA PHE A 34 -3.67 3.57 -7.51
C PHE A 34 -3.71 3.65 -9.03
N GLY A 35 -2.54 3.65 -9.67
CA GLY A 35 -2.45 3.78 -11.13
C GLY A 35 -3.16 2.66 -11.88
N ILE A 36 -3.01 1.41 -11.42
CA ILE A 36 -3.64 0.24 -12.04
C ILE A 36 -5.16 0.38 -11.99
N GLN A 37 -5.73 0.82 -10.86
CA GLN A 37 -7.17 1.10 -10.74
C GLN A 37 -7.65 2.21 -11.69
N GLN A 38 -6.78 3.17 -12.02
CA GLN A 38 -7.09 4.25 -12.96
C GLN A 38 -6.71 3.93 -14.42
N GLY A 39 -6.30 2.68 -14.71
CA GLY A 39 -5.88 2.25 -16.05
C GLY A 39 -4.56 2.84 -16.54
N THR A 40 -3.73 3.38 -15.64
CA THR A 40 -2.44 3.99 -15.96
C THR A 40 -1.26 3.32 -15.26
N TYR A 41 -0.21 3.05 -16.01
CA TYR A 41 1.02 2.41 -15.52
C TYR A 41 2.22 3.37 -15.49
N ARG A 42 2.00 4.59 -15.98
CA ARG A 42 3.04 5.62 -16.12
C ARG A 42 3.30 6.33 -14.79
N PRO A 43 4.53 6.80 -14.55
CA PRO A 43 4.81 7.66 -13.41
C PRO A 43 4.02 8.97 -13.52
N PHE A 44 3.54 9.46 -12.38
CA PHE A 44 2.95 10.78 -12.25
C PHE A 44 4.05 11.84 -12.17
N THR A 45 3.72 13.09 -12.48
CA THR A 45 4.63 14.21 -12.23
C THR A 45 4.69 14.52 -10.73
N PRO A 46 5.80 15.09 -10.22
CA PRO A 46 5.87 15.50 -8.81
C PRO A 46 4.71 16.43 -8.41
N MET A 47 4.33 17.35 -9.29
CA MET A 47 3.17 18.23 -9.08
C MET A 47 1.85 17.44 -9.02
N GLY A 48 1.64 16.48 -9.91
CA GLY A 48 0.45 15.65 -9.93
C GLY A 48 0.30 14.82 -8.66
N ILE A 49 1.42 14.30 -8.13
CA ILE A 49 1.44 13.57 -6.85
C ILE A 49 1.04 14.49 -5.70
N SER A 50 1.60 15.70 -5.62
CA SER A 50 1.21 16.68 -4.60
C SER A 50 -0.27 17.07 -4.67
N ALA A 51 -0.80 17.25 -5.89
CA ALA A 51 -2.22 17.54 -6.10
C ALA A 51 -3.11 16.38 -5.62
N LEU A 52 -2.76 15.14 -5.96
CA LEU A 52 -3.49 13.95 -5.53
C LEU A 52 -3.46 13.75 -4.00
N ARG A 53 -2.31 14.03 -3.36
CA ARG A 53 -2.21 14.03 -1.89
C ARG A 53 -3.18 15.03 -1.27
N LEU A 54 -3.24 16.26 -1.80
CA LEU A 54 -4.13 17.30 -1.29
C LEU A 54 -5.61 16.97 -1.49
N ILE A 55 -5.98 16.45 -2.67
CA ILE A 55 -7.36 16.00 -2.95
C ILE A 55 -7.76 14.90 -1.96
N THR A 56 -6.88 13.91 -1.77
CA THR A 56 -7.14 12.80 -0.85
C THR A 56 -7.22 13.30 0.60
N SER A 57 -6.38 14.24 1.01
CA SER A 57 -6.46 14.93 2.31
C SER A 57 -7.81 15.60 2.53
N GLY A 58 -8.31 16.33 1.52
CA GLY A 58 -9.63 16.96 1.57
C GLY A 58 -10.75 15.94 1.74
N PHE A 59 -10.71 14.84 0.98
CA PHE A 59 -11.68 13.76 1.11
C PHE A 59 -11.64 13.13 2.51
N THR A 60 -10.45 12.78 3.02
CA THR A 60 -10.30 12.19 4.36
C THR A 60 -10.77 13.12 5.47
N THR A 61 -10.58 14.43 5.31
CA THR A 61 -11.09 15.45 6.25
C THR A 61 -12.62 15.46 6.24
N LEU A 62 -13.25 15.40 5.06
CA LEU A 62 -14.70 15.37 4.92
C LEU A 62 -15.33 14.14 5.59
N VAL A 63 -14.68 12.98 5.52
CA VAL A 63 -15.14 11.74 6.16
C VAL A 63 -14.71 11.59 7.63
N GLY A 64 -14.19 12.65 8.25
CA GLY A 64 -13.90 12.71 9.69
C GLY A 64 -12.51 12.21 10.11
N PHE A 65 -11.61 11.99 9.17
CA PHE A 65 -10.23 11.53 9.42
C PHE A 65 -9.20 12.53 8.86
N PRO A 66 -9.14 13.77 9.39
CA PRO A 66 -8.22 14.79 8.88
C PRO A 66 -6.76 14.32 9.02
N PRO A 67 -5.93 14.44 7.97
CA PRO A 67 -4.52 14.13 8.05
C PRO A 67 -3.80 15.18 8.91
N ARG A 68 -2.69 14.78 9.53
CA ARG A 68 -1.87 15.67 10.37
C ARG A 68 -1.30 16.84 9.56
N ASP A 69 -0.94 16.58 8.31
CA ASP A 69 -0.50 17.59 7.35
C ASP A 69 -1.18 17.30 6.00
N PRO A 70 -2.06 18.20 5.51
CA PRO A 70 -2.74 18.04 4.24
C PRO A 70 -1.82 17.92 3.02
N LEU A 71 -0.63 18.53 3.05
CA LEU A 71 0.33 18.49 1.94
C LEU A 71 1.07 17.15 1.87
N SER A 72 1.32 16.53 3.03
CA SER A 72 1.88 15.19 3.12
C SER A 72 0.88 14.10 2.71
N GLY A 73 -0.42 14.38 2.71
CA GLY A 73 -1.45 13.38 2.42
C GLY A 73 -1.81 12.51 3.63
N PRO A 74 -2.85 11.66 3.49
CA PRO A 74 -3.17 10.67 4.52
C PRO A 74 -2.05 9.64 4.68
N ARG A 75 -1.87 9.11 5.91
CA ARG A 75 -0.79 8.16 6.24
C ARG A 75 -0.81 6.86 5.42
N PHE A 76 -1.97 6.48 4.89
CA PHE A 76 -2.10 5.29 4.05
C PHE A 76 -1.74 5.56 2.58
N VAL A 77 -1.48 6.81 2.19
CA VAL A 77 -1.02 7.14 0.83
C VAL A 77 0.49 7.18 0.83
N THR A 78 1.10 6.35 -0.02
CA THR A 78 2.55 6.30 -0.18
C THR A 78 2.95 6.39 -1.65
N GLU A 79 4.22 6.70 -1.89
CA GLU A 79 4.79 6.84 -3.21
C GLU A 79 6.02 5.93 -3.37
N ALA A 80 6.17 5.34 -4.55
CA ALA A 80 7.40 4.69 -4.99
C ALA A 80 7.59 4.87 -6.50
N ALA A 81 8.79 5.28 -6.95
CA ALA A 81 9.09 5.57 -8.35
C ALA A 81 8.02 6.45 -9.05
N CYS A 82 7.61 7.54 -8.40
CA CYS A 82 6.57 8.46 -8.87
C CYS A 82 5.20 7.81 -9.14
N ARG A 83 4.88 6.71 -8.46
CA ARG A 83 3.57 6.05 -8.50
C ARG A 83 2.97 6.02 -7.10
N LEU A 84 1.67 6.24 -7.03
CA LEU A 84 0.93 6.24 -5.78
C LEU A 84 0.40 4.85 -5.44
N TYR A 85 0.49 4.53 -4.16
CA TYR A 85 -0.03 3.30 -3.58
C TYR A 85 -0.82 3.60 -2.31
N PHE A 86 -1.82 2.78 -2.03
CA PHE A 86 -2.52 2.77 -0.77
C PHE A 86 -2.02 1.61 0.10
N ASP A 87 -1.53 1.91 1.30
CA ASP A 87 -1.22 0.92 2.33
C ASP A 87 -2.54 0.37 2.90
N VAL A 88 -2.94 -0.81 2.41
CA VAL A 88 -4.17 -1.49 2.82
C VAL A 88 -3.93 -2.50 3.95
N THR A 89 -2.70 -2.56 4.48
CA THR A 89 -2.30 -3.51 5.53
C THR A 89 -3.21 -3.40 6.75
N GLY A 90 -3.52 -2.17 7.18
CA GLY A 90 -4.41 -1.92 8.31
C GLY A 90 -5.83 -2.47 8.07
N ALA A 91 -6.38 -2.26 6.87
CA ALA A 91 -7.69 -2.76 6.50
C ALA A 91 -7.73 -4.30 6.51
N LEU A 92 -6.74 -4.95 5.89
CA LEU A 92 -6.62 -6.42 5.84
C LEU A 92 -6.46 -7.08 7.22
N ARG A 93 -5.97 -6.34 8.22
CA ARG A 93 -5.79 -6.79 9.61
C ARG A 93 -7.02 -6.53 10.50
N THR A 94 -8.14 -6.08 9.94
CA THR A 94 -9.42 -5.93 10.65
C THR A 94 -10.50 -6.73 9.94
N SER A 95 -11.44 -7.34 10.68
CA SER A 95 -12.49 -8.17 10.07
C SER A 95 -13.38 -7.34 9.13
N PHE A 96 -13.81 -6.17 9.59
CA PHE A 96 -14.62 -5.23 8.80
C PHE A 96 -13.86 -4.72 7.57
N GLY A 97 -12.66 -4.17 7.76
CA GLY A 97 -11.87 -3.59 6.66
C GLY A 97 -11.47 -4.63 5.62
N ARG A 98 -11.13 -5.85 6.03
CA ARG A 98 -10.81 -6.97 5.13
C ARG A 98 -11.99 -7.32 4.24
N ASN A 99 -13.17 -7.50 4.83
CA ASN A 99 -14.37 -7.86 4.07
C ASN A 99 -14.73 -6.75 3.08
N PHE A 100 -14.73 -5.49 3.55
CA PHE A 100 -15.00 -4.34 2.70
C PHE A 100 -14.01 -4.23 1.53
N LEU A 101 -12.71 -4.40 1.78
CA LEU A 101 -11.68 -4.28 0.75
C LEU A 101 -11.81 -5.38 -0.32
N ILE A 102 -12.06 -6.63 0.09
CA ILE A 102 -12.23 -7.74 -0.85
C ILE A 102 -13.46 -7.49 -1.72
N GLN A 103 -14.61 -7.14 -1.13
CA GLN A 103 -15.84 -6.86 -1.87
C GLN A 103 -15.67 -5.68 -2.84
N ALA A 104 -15.06 -4.58 -2.39
CA ALA A 104 -14.80 -3.44 -3.25
C ALA A 104 -13.91 -3.80 -4.46
N MET A 105 -12.95 -4.71 -4.28
CA MET A 105 -12.06 -5.14 -5.37
C MET A 105 -12.69 -6.19 -6.28
N GLU A 106 -13.66 -6.99 -5.83
CA GLU A 106 -14.37 -7.93 -6.70
C GLU A 106 -15.05 -7.20 -7.88
N GLU A 107 -15.50 -5.97 -7.66
CA GLU A 107 -16.07 -5.11 -8.70
C GLU A 107 -15.00 -4.30 -9.43
N ALA A 108 -14.04 -3.73 -8.70
CA ALA A 108 -13.09 -2.78 -9.27
C ALA A 108 -11.92 -3.44 -10.01
N GLU A 109 -11.38 -4.54 -9.48
CA GLU A 109 -10.19 -5.22 -10.01
C GLU A 109 -10.09 -6.66 -9.48
N VAL A 110 -10.59 -7.62 -10.26
CA VAL A 110 -10.75 -9.02 -9.84
C VAL A 110 -9.43 -9.67 -9.44
N HIS A 111 -8.29 -9.29 -10.05
CA HIS A 111 -7.01 -9.87 -9.70
C HIS A 111 -6.51 -9.42 -8.32
N ALA A 112 -6.77 -8.18 -7.92
CA ALA A 112 -6.50 -7.67 -6.58
C ALA A 112 -7.36 -8.39 -5.54
N ALA A 113 -8.65 -8.64 -5.84
CA ALA A 113 -9.53 -9.41 -4.96
C ALA A 113 -8.99 -10.82 -4.70
N ALA A 114 -8.63 -11.55 -5.77
CA ALA A 114 -8.03 -12.88 -5.65
C ALA A 114 -6.71 -12.85 -4.85
N SER A 115 -5.87 -11.85 -5.10
CA SER A 115 -4.61 -11.67 -4.37
C SER A 115 -4.84 -11.41 -2.89
N PHE A 116 -5.85 -10.59 -2.54
CA PHE A 116 -6.21 -10.35 -1.15
C PHE A 116 -6.76 -11.59 -0.46
N GLN A 117 -7.59 -12.40 -1.14
CA GLN A 117 -8.09 -13.68 -0.63
C GLN A 117 -6.94 -14.65 -0.30
N HIS A 118 -5.86 -14.66 -1.10
CA HIS A 118 -4.67 -15.42 -0.78
C HIS A 118 -3.87 -14.80 0.38
N LEU A 119 -3.63 -13.49 0.36
CA LEU A 119 -2.83 -12.79 1.37
C LEU A 119 -3.41 -12.89 2.78
N VAL A 120 -4.74 -12.91 2.93
CA VAL A 120 -5.38 -12.97 4.25
C VAL A 120 -5.16 -14.30 4.99
N SER A 121 -4.65 -15.33 4.28
CA SER A 121 -4.21 -16.59 4.88
C SER A 121 -2.82 -16.52 5.51
N ASP A 122 -2.02 -15.49 5.22
CA ASP A 122 -0.70 -15.30 5.82
C ASP A 122 -0.84 -14.93 7.32
N PRO A 123 -0.20 -15.67 8.25
CA PRO A 123 -0.25 -15.38 9.69
C PRO A 123 0.20 -13.95 10.06
N ARG A 124 1.09 -13.35 9.26
CA ARG A 124 1.57 -11.96 9.44
C ARG A 124 0.47 -10.94 9.19
N LEU A 125 -0.62 -11.30 8.52
CA LEU A 125 -1.83 -10.47 8.32
C LEU A 125 -3.00 -10.90 9.22
N SER A 126 -2.72 -11.65 10.28
CA SER A 126 -3.72 -12.01 11.30
C SER A 126 -4.45 -10.78 11.86
N LEU A 127 -5.72 -11.00 12.19
CA LEU A 127 -6.59 -9.94 12.69
C LEU A 127 -6.05 -9.38 14.01
N VAL A 128 -5.95 -8.06 14.09
CA VAL A 128 -5.65 -7.37 15.34
C VAL A 128 -6.93 -7.35 16.17
N LYS A 129 -6.87 -7.86 17.40
CA LYS A 129 -7.99 -7.76 18.35
C LYS A 129 -8.20 -6.29 18.70
N THR A 130 -9.19 -5.64 18.09
CA THR A 130 -9.67 -4.34 18.57
C THR A 130 -10.39 -4.57 19.88
N SER A 131 -9.76 -4.20 21.00
CA SER A 131 -10.47 -4.04 22.27
C SER A 131 -11.53 -2.96 22.06
N ARG A 132 -12.81 -3.34 22.07
CA ARG A 132 -13.89 -2.37 22.20
C ARG A 132 -13.74 -1.76 23.59
N ARG A 133 -13.26 -0.51 23.66
CA ARG A 133 -13.50 0.29 24.88
C ARG A 133 -15.02 0.47 24.98
N ALA A 134 -15.60 -0.20 25.97
CA ALA A 134 -16.96 0.03 26.44
C ALA A 134 -17.06 1.41 27.11
#